data_AF-A0AAV7JIN0-F1
#
_entry.id   AF-A0AAV7JIN0-F1
#
_cell.length_a   1.000
_cell.length_b   1.000
_cell.length_c   1.000
_cell.angle_alpha   90.00
_cell.angle_beta   90.00
_cell.angle_gamma   90.00
#
_symmetry.space_group_name_H-M   'P 1'
#
loop_
_entity.id
_entity.type
_entity.pdbx_description
1 polymer ?
#
loop_
_entity_poly.entity_id
_entity_poly.type
_entity_poly.pdbx_seq_one_letter_code
_entity_poly.pdbx_strand_id
1 'polypeptide(L)'
;MEPSQSVQIWGEPKNHHDDCYFCIVKMSGWNRQKKNSWHYPDIHSARRPIPHCSEIQVPVFTSLPDTAFTEVIDESSDSTYSSNSYNGLLQISKAEPFTQGQLNDLVRDLGLSKDASEILASRLSEHHVLHSEAKITYYRCRDEELIRYFSEEGGFVFCSNIPGLLSAMGLPQYNRNEWHLFIDSSKRSLKCVLLHNGNKFACVPIGHSVILKEHYATVKMVLQKLCYDQHN
;
A
#
# COMPACT_ATOMS: atom_id res chain seq x y z
N MET A 1 -34.56 0.26 -21.21
CA MET A 1 -33.52 0.00 -20.20
C MET A 1 -33.01 1.34 -19.73
N GLU A 2 -33.39 1.71 -18.50
CA GLU A 2 -32.92 2.93 -17.84
C GLU A 2 -31.38 2.88 -17.68
N PRO A 3 -30.63 3.89 -18.14
CA PRO A 3 -29.18 3.89 -17.96
C PRO A 3 -28.85 4.11 -16.47
N SER A 4 -28.57 2.99 -15.84
CA SER A 4 -27.82 2.83 -14.58
C SER A 4 -26.65 3.82 -14.49
N GLN A 5 -26.66 4.64 -13.43
CA GLN A 5 -25.53 5.42 -12.89
C GLN A 5 -24.52 5.93 -13.93
N SER A 6 -24.73 7.15 -14.41
CA SER A 6 -23.78 7.87 -15.25
C SER A 6 -22.43 8.01 -14.54
N VAL A 7 -21.40 7.34 -15.05
CA VAL A 7 -19.99 7.63 -14.73
C VAL A 7 -19.73 9.10 -15.02
N GLN A 8 -18.96 9.80 -14.17
CA GLN A 8 -18.53 11.17 -14.40
C GLN A 8 -17.02 11.24 -14.58
N ILE A 9 -16.58 12.14 -15.45
CA ILE A 9 -15.19 12.52 -15.63
C ILE A 9 -14.92 13.70 -14.70
N TRP A 10 -13.97 13.52 -13.79
CA TRP A 10 -13.58 14.52 -12.80
C TRP A 10 -12.31 15.23 -13.25
N GLY A 11 -12.29 16.55 -13.11
CA GLY A 11 -11.14 17.41 -13.40
C GLY A 11 -10.93 18.44 -12.29
N GLU A 12 -9.82 19.18 -12.37
CA GLU A 12 -9.54 20.25 -11.42
C GLU A 12 -10.54 21.42 -11.59
N PRO A 13 -11.16 21.89 -10.50
CA PRO A 13 -12.10 23.01 -10.54
C PRO A 13 -11.36 24.32 -10.80
N LYS A 14 -11.87 25.12 -11.75
CA LYS A 14 -11.30 26.45 -12.07
C LYS A 14 -11.61 27.49 -10.99
N ASN A 15 -12.72 27.34 -10.27
CA ASN A 15 -13.11 28.22 -9.17
C ASN A 15 -14.17 27.55 -8.25
N HIS A 16 -14.51 28.22 -7.15
CA HIS A 16 -15.46 27.73 -6.14
C HIS A 16 -16.92 28.16 -6.34
N HIS A 17 -17.20 29.01 -7.34
CA HIS A 17 -18.53 29.61 -7.52
C HIS A 17 -19.37 28.85 -8.54
N ASP A 18 -18.80 28.53 -9.71
CA ASP A 18 -19.50 27.92 -10.84
C ASP A 18 -18.89 26.58 -11.30
N ASP A 19 -17.68 26.25 -10.86
CA ASP A 19 -16.96 25.05 -11.29
C ASP A 19 -16.53 24.13 -10.14
N CYS A 20 -17.15 24.25 -8.97
CA CYS A 20 -16.90 23.38 -7.81
C CYS A 20 -18.11 22.50 -7.51
N TYR A 21 -18.01 21.19 -7.82
CA TYR A 21 -19.08 20.22 -7.57
C TYR A 21 -19.58 20.25 -6.12
N PHE A 22 -18.67 20.20 -5.16
CA PHE A 22 -19.01 20.18 -3.73
C PHE A 22 -19.67 21.47 -3.24
N CYS A 23 -19.36 22.60 -3.88
CA CYS A 23 -19.90 23.90 -3.54
C CYS A 23 -21.33 24.07 -4.09
N ILE A 24 -21.58 23.54 -5.28
CA ILE A 24 -22.85 23.65 -6.00
C ILE A 24 -23.88 22.63 -5.49
N VAL A 25 -23.41 21.43 -5.13
CA VAL A 25 -24.28 20.31 -4.80
C VAL A 25 -24.53 20.22 -3.29
N LYS A 26 -25.78 20.49 -2.88
CA LYS A 26 -26.21 20.34 -1.48
C LYS A 26 -26.42 18.86 -1.11
N MET A 27 -25.36 18.19 -0.65
CA MET A 27 -25.41 16.77 -0.26
C MET A 27 -26.15 16.49 1.06
N SER A 28 -26.62 17.52 1.78
CA SER A 28 -27.37 17.37 3.02
C SER A 28 -28.74 16.70 2.80
N GLY A 29 -29.01 15.59 3.47
CA GLY A 29 -30.31 14.90 3.42
C GLY A 29 -30.42 13.78 2.37
N TRP A 30 -29.29 13.25 1.91
CA TRP A 30 -29.23 12.07 1.05
C TRP A 30 -29.84 10.84 1.75
N ASN A 31 -30.84 10.21 1.13
CA ASN A 31 -31.44 8.97 1.60
C ASN A 31 -31.83 8.06 0.42
N ARG A 32 -32.12 6.78 0.69
CA ARG A 32 -32.45 5.77 -0.35
C ARG A 32 -33.66 6.12 -1.21
N GLN A 33 -34.60 6.92 -0.67
CA GLN A 33 -35.83 7.33 -1.36
C GLN A 33 -35.60 8.46 -2.36
N LYS A 34 -34.61 9.34 -2.10
CA LYS A 34 -34.28 10.49 -2.97
C LYS A 34 -33.24 10.18 -4.05
N LYS A 35 -32.70 8.95 -4.08
CA LYS A 35 -31.65 8.54 -5.04
C LYS A 35 -32.07 8.75 -6.50
N ASN A 36 -33.33 8.45 -6.86
CA ASN A 36 -33.82 8.55 -8.24
C ASN A 36 -34.12 9.99 -8.68
N SER A 37 -34.30 10.92 -7.74
CA SER A 37 -34.51 12.36 -8.02
C SER A 37 -33.20 13.13 -8.13
N TRP A 38 -32.06 12.48 -7.90
CA TRP A 38 -30.78 13.13 -7.89
C TRP A 38 -30.16 13.18 -9.28
N HIS A 39 -29.94 14.41 -9.75
CA HIS A 39 -29.25 14.67 -10.99
C HIS A 39 -27.90 15.29 -10.69
N TYR A 40 -26.84 14.64 -11.18
CA TYR A 40 -25.51 15.21 -11.16
C TYR A 40 -25.48 16.42 -12.09
N PRO A 41 -25.04 17.61 -11.61
CA PRO A 41 -24.80 18.76 -12.47
C PRO A 41 -23.70 18.44 -13.49
N ASP A 42 -23.79 19.06 -14.65
CA ASP A 42 -22.80 18.96 -15.72
C ASP A 42 -21.95 20.24 -15.68
N ILE A 43 -20.81 20.17 -14.99
CA ILE A 43 -19.85 21.28 -14.83
C ILE A 43 -18.48 20.85 -15.34
N HIS A 44 -17.58 21.80 -15.60
CA HIS A 44 -16.31 21.49 -16.25
C HIS A 44 -15.42 20.55 -15.40
N SER A 45 -15.46 20.69 -14.08
CA SER A 45 -14.76 19.81 -13.13
C SER A 45 -15.44 18.45 -12.88
N ALA A 46 -16.70 18.28 -13.30
CA ALA A 46 -17.47 17.06 -13.09
C ALA A 46 -18.50 16.90 -14.21
N ARG A 47 -18.03 16.39 -15.36
CA ARG A 47 -18.80 16.32 -16.60
C ARG A 47 -19.15 14.88 -16.96
N ARG A 48 -20.26 14.70 -17.67
CA ARG A 48 -20.58 13.38 -18.24
C ARG A 48 -19.62 13.02 -19.37
N PRO A 49 -19.27 11.73 -19.53
CA PRO A 49 -18.54 11.24 -20.69
C PRO A 49 -19.24 11.69 -21.98
N ILE A 50 -18.47 12.27 -22.88
CA ILE A 50 -18.98 12.68 -24.19
C ILE A 50 -19.04 11.42 -25.06
N PRO A 51 -20.20 11.06 -25.63
CA PRO A 51 -20.28 9.94 -26.55
C PRO A 51 -19.37 10.16 -27.76
N HIS A 52 -18.63 9.12 -28.16
CA HIS A 52 -17.87 9.16 -29.40
C HIS A 52 -18.82 9.31 -30.60
N CYS A 53 -18.42 10.15 -31.55
CA CYS A 53 -19.14 10.41 -32.80
C CYS A 53 -18.14 10.58 -33.95
N SER A 54 -18.61 10.86 -35.16
CA SER A 54 -17.75 11.10 -36.32
C SER A 54 -16.71 12.22 -36.10
N GLU A 55 -16.99 13.17 -35.20
CA GLU A 55 -16.08 14.27 -34.83
C GLU A 55 -15.15 13.93 -33.66
N ILE A 56 -15.51 12.94 -32.83
CA ILE A 56 -14.74 12.51 -31.64
C ILE A 56 -14.55 11.00 -31.72
N GLN A 57 -13.57 10.58 -32.52
CA GLN A 57 -13.26 9.16 -32.69
C GLN A 57 -12.79 8.55 -31.36
N VAL A 58 -13.04 7.24 -31.20
CA VAL A 58 -12.46 6.48 -30.10
C VAL A 58 -10.94 6.51 -30.29
N PRO A 59 -10.15 6.94 -29.30
CA PRO A 59 -8.70 6.85 -29.38
C PRO A 59 -8.33 5.39 -29.60
N VAL A 60 -7.83 5.08 -30.80
CA VAL A 60 -7.29 3.76 -31.10
C VAL A 60 -5.92 3.71 -30.48
N PHE A 61 -5.68 2.72 -29.63
CA PHE A 61 -4.34 2.45 -29.13
C PHE A 61 -3.42 2.20 -30.34
N THR A 62 -2.49 3.11 -30.59
CA THR A 62 -1.55 3.04 -31.72
C THR A 62 -0.29 2.28 -31.31
N SER A 63 0.31 2.61 -30.17
CA SER A 63 1.42 1.89 -29.54
C SER A 63 1.79 2.53 -28.20
N LEU A 64 2.55 1.82 -27.36
CA LEU A 64 3.28 2.42 -26.24
C LEU A 64 4.49 3.19 -26.80
N PRO A 65 4.99 4.25 -26.11
CA PRO A 65 6.27 4.86 -26.47
C PRO A 65 7.37 3.79 -26.41
N ASP A 66 8.22 3.75 -27.45
CA ASP A 66 9.33 2.81 -27.57
C ASP A 66 10.31 2.98 -26.40
N THR A 67 10.04 2.26 -25.32
CA THR A 67 11.10 1.85 -24.41
C THR A 67 11.76 0.70 -25.14
N ALA A 68 13.02 0.84 -25.52
CA ALA A 68 13.75 -0.15 -26.30
C ALA A 68 13.78 -1.52 -25.59
N PHE A 69 12.74 -2.31 -25.81
CA PHE A 69 12.76 -3.75 -25.68
C PHE A 69 13.11 -4.27 -27.06
N THR A 70 14.36 -4.69 -27.22
CA THR A 70 14.84 -5.34 -28.43
C THR A 70 14.19 -6.72 -28.52
N GLU A 71 13.00 -6.78 -29.09
CA GLU A 71 12.43 -8.00 -29.62
C GLU A 71 12.94 -8.18 -31.05
N VAL A 72 13.97 -9.02 -31.19
CA VAL A 72 14.38 -9.56 -32.50
C VAL A 72 13.34 -10.59 -32.90
N ILE A 73 12.48 -10.20 -33.83
CA ILE A 73 11.62 -11.11 -34.59
C ILE A 73 12.49 -11.67 -35.72
N ASP A 74 12.54 -12.99 -35.86
CA ASP A 74 12.95 -13.63 -37.11
C ASP A 74 11.75 -14.37 -37.72
N GLU A 75 11.57 -14.14 -39.01
CA GLU A 75 10.38 -14.49 -39.77
C GLU A 75 10.36 -15.98 -40.15
N SER A 76 9.19 -16.59 -39.94
CA SER A 76 8.52 -17.55 -40.84
C SER A 76 9.38 -18.50 -41.70
N SER A 77 9.28 -19.80 -41.44
CA SER A 77 8.47 -20.67 -42.32
C SER A 77 8.30 -22.10 -41.80
N ASP A 78 7.03 -22.50 -41.79
CA ASP A 78 6.42 -23.82 -41.98
C ASP A 78 6.79 -25.03 -41.11
N SER A 79 5.70 -25.68 -40.71
CA SER A 79 5.45 -26.89 -39.94
C SER A 79 6.49 -28.03 -39.98
N THR A 80 6.77 -28.61 -38.82
CA THR A 80 6.29 -29.94 -38.38
C THR A 80 6.72 -30.21 -36.94
N TYR A 81 5.79 -30.71 -36.12
CA TYR A 81 6.01 -31.18 -34.75
C TYR A 81 7.20 -32.13 -34.63
N SER A 82 8.19 -31.79 -33.81
CA SER A 82 8.99 -32.77 -33.06
C SER A 82 9.64 -32.10 -31.86
N SER A 83 9.21 -32.54 -30.67
CA SER A 83 9.71 -32.13 -29.36
C SER A 83 11.19 -32.53 -29.20
N ASN A 84 12.10 -31.64 -29.60
CA ASN A 84 13.52 -31.79 -29.34
C ASN A 84 14.01 -30.66 -28.43
N SER A 85 14.28 -31.04 -27.18
CA SER A 85 15.33 -30.54 -26.31
C SER A 85 15.86 -29.13 -26.66
N TYR A 86 15.35 -28.12 -25.96
CA TYR A 86 15.97 -26.80 -25.88
C TYR A 86 17.32 -26.93 -25.17
N ASN A 87 18.35 -27.40 -25.90
CA ASN A 87 19.73 -27.12 -25.56
C ASN A 87 20.06 -25.71 -26.08
N GLY A 88 19.28 -24.73 -25.63
CA GLY A 88 19.76 -23.36 -25.58
C GLY A 88 20.73 -23.34 -24.41
N LEU A 89 22.03 -23.38 -24.71
CA LEU A 89 23.07 -23.05 -23.74
C LEU A 89 22.85 -21.58 -23.32
N LEU A 90 21.90 -21.37 -22.40
CA LEU A 90 22.00 -20.29 -21.45
C LEU A 90 23.38 -20.48 -20.85
N GLN A 91 24.29 -19.53 -21.06
CA GLN A 91 25.35 -19.34 -20.09
C GLN A 91 24.62 -19.03 -18.78
N ILE A 92 24.27 -20.09 -18.05
CA ILE A 92 23.85 -20.01 -16.66
C ILE A 92 25.16 -19.62 -15.96
N SER A 93 25.46 -18.32 -15.99
CA SER A 93 26.36 -17.73 -15.02
C SER A 93 25.91 -18.27 -13.67
N LYS A 94 26.81 -18.90 -12.94
CA LYS A 94 26.52 -19.58 -11.67
C LYS A 94 25.57 -18.70 -10.86
N ALA A 95 24.33 -19.17 -10.66
CA ALA A 95 23.30 -18.38 -10.01
C ALA A 95 23.83 -17.92 -8.64
N GLU A 96 23.83 -16.61 -8.42
CA GLU A 96 24.28 -16.07 -7.14
C GLU A 96 23.27 -16.45 -6.06
N PRO A 97 23.73 -16.95 -4.91
CA PRO A 97 22.84 -17.29 -3.82
C PRO A 97 22.22 -16.02 -3.22
N PHE A 98 20.97 -16.11 -2.78
CA PHE A 98 20.27 -15.02 -2.12
C PHE A 98 20.98 -14.63 -0.83
N THR A 99 21.24 -13.33 -0.69
CA THR A 99 21.60 -12.70 0.58
C THR A 99 20.39 -12.66 1.54
N GLN A 100 20.64 -12.41 2.83
CA GLN A 100 19.54 -12.24 3.80
C GLN A 100 18.59 -11.10 3.40
N GLY A 101 19.13 -10.00 2.84
CA GLY A 101 18.33 -8.87 2.36
C GLY A 101 17.39 -9.26 1.23
N GLN A 102 17.91 -9.92 0.19
CA GLN A 102 17.10 -10.40 -0.94
C GLN A 102 16.05 -11.43 -0.50
N LEU A 103 16.40 -12.29 0.46
CA LEU A 103 15.44 -13.23 1.04
C LEU A 103 14.34 -12.50 1.83
N ASN A 104 14.68 -11.47 2.59
CA ASN A 104 13.72 -10.63 3.30
C ASN A 104 12.78 -9.89 2.34
N ASP A 105 13.31 -9.37 1.23
CA ASP A 105 12.52 -8.71 0.18
C ASP A 105 11.56 -9.71 -0.48
N LEU A 106 12.04 -10.91 -0.86
CA LEU A 106 11.20 -11.97 -1.40
C LEU A 106 10.06 -12.35 -0.44
N VAL A 107 10.39 -12.53 0.85
CA VAL A 107 9.39 -12.83 1.89
C VAL A 107 8.35 -11.71 2.01
N ARG A 108 8.78 -10.46 1.93
CA ARG A 108 7.90 -9.29 1.98
C ARG A 108 6.97 -9.25 0.77
N ASP A 109 7.51 -9.46 -0.43
CA ASP A 109 6.76 -9.38 -1.69
C ASP A 109 5.72 -10.50 -1.80
N LEU A 110 6.03 -11.67 -1.25
CA LEU A 110 5.10 -12.81 -1.15
C LEU A 110 4.12 -12.68 0.04
N GLY A 111 4.31 -11.73 0.94
CA GLY A 111 3.43 -11.52 2.10
C GLY A 111 3.42 -12.68 3.10
N LEU A 112 4.55 -13.36 3.30
CA LEU A 112 4.62 -14.58 4.10
C LEU A 112 4.54 -14.31 5.61
N SER A 113 3.92 -15.24 6.35
CA SER A 113 3.98 -15.28 7.82
C SER A 113 5.40 -15.65 8.30
N LYS A 114 5.70 -15.48 9.59
CA LYS A 114 6.99 -15.87 10.18
C LYS A 114 7.31 -17.35 9.90
N ASP A 115 6.34 -18.22 10.16
CA ASP A 115 6.50 -19.67 9.97
C ASP A 115 6.68 -20.04 8.49
N ALA A 116 5.89 -19.44 7.60
CA ALA A 116 6.02 -19.69 6.15
C ALA A 116 7.35 -19.17 5.59
N SER A 117 7.82 -18.02 6.09
CA SER A 117 9.11 -17.44 5.72
C SER A 117 10.27 -18.34 6.14
N GLU A 118 10.19 -18.93 7.33
CA GLU A 118 11.17 -19.88 7.81
C GLU A 118 11.18 -21.17 6.99
N ILE A 119 10.01 -21.72 6.66
CA ILE A 119 9.91 -22.90 5.79
C ILE A 119 10.53 -22.60 4.43
N LEU A 120 10.23 -21.45 3.83
CA LEU A 120 10.82 -21.02 2.57
C LEU A 120 12.35 -20.92 2.67
N ALA A 121 12.86 -20.25 3.71
CA ALA A 121 14.30 -20.14 3.94
C ALA A 121 14.97 -21.51 4.11
N SER A 122 14.33 -22.45 4.81
CA SER A 122 14.83 -23.82 4.95
C SER A 122 14.95 -24.51 3.60
N ARG A 123 13.91 -24.44 2.76
CA ARG A 123 13.93 -25.08 1.43
C ARG A 123 14.97 -24.46 0.50
N LEU A 124 15.10 -23.13 0.49
CA LEU A 124 16.14 -22.46 -0.30
C LEU A 124 17.54 -22.82 0.19
N SER A 125 17.73 -23.02 1.49
CA SER A 125 18.99 -23.49 2.07
C SER A 125 19.31 -24.93 1.65
N GLU A 126 18.34 -25.85 1.65
CA GLU A 126 18.51 -27.24 1.20
C GLU A 126 19.01 -27.32 -0.24
N HIS A 127 18.55 -26.38 -1.08
CA HIS A 127 18.98 -26.28 -2.49
C HIS A 127 20.26 -25.47 -2.69
N HIS A 128 20.95 -25.05 -1.62
CA HIS A 128 22.18 -24.24 -1.69
C HIS A 128 21.99 -22.91 -2.45
N VAL A 129 20.78 -22.35 -2.40
CA VAL A 129 20.40 -21.10 -3.06
C VAL A 129 20.53 -19.91 -2.09
N LEU A 130 20.85 -20.14 -0.82
CA LEU A 130 21.09 -19.08 0.17
C LEU A 130 22.58 -18.90 0.46
N HIS A 131 22.97 -17.66 0.74
CA HIS A 131 24.32 -17.33 1.20
C HIS A 131 24.58 -17.95 2.58
N SER A 132 25.82 -18.33 2.89
CA SER A 132 26.18 -19.01 4.16
C SER A 132 25.90 -18.17 5.42
N GLU A 133 25.80 -16.85 5.26
CA GLU A 133 25.47 -15.92 6.34
C GLU A 133 23.97 -15.75 6.59
N ALA A 134 23.10 -16.21 5.67
CA ALA A 134 21.66 -16.12 5.83
C ALA A 134 21.18 -17.09 6.92
N LYS A 135 20.34 -16.60 7.82
CA LYS A 135 19.83 -17.37 8.96
C LYS A 135 18.38 -17.77 8.71
N ILE A 136 18.13 -19.07 8.61
CA ILE A 136 16.78 -19.63 8.46
C ILE A 136 15.86 -19.16 9.60
N THR A 137 16.37 -19.17 10.84
CA THR A 137 15.62 -18.80 12.05
C THR A 137 15.44 -17.29 12.24
N TYR A 138 15.97 -16.45 11.34
CA TYR A 138 15.87 -14.99 11.42
C TYR A 138 14.43 -14.51 11.62
N TYR A 139 13.48 -15.13 10.92
CA TYR A 139 12.07 -14.73 10.95
C TYR A 139 11.36 -15.00 12.28
N ARG A 140 11.88 -15.91 13.11
CA ARG A 140 11.31 -16.20 14.44
C ARG A 140 11.44 -14.99 15.36
N CYS A 141 12.61 -14.35 15.34
CA CYS A 141 13.00 -13.29 16.27
C CYS A 141 13.16 -11.92 15.60
N ARG A 142 12.66 -11.74 14.37
CA ARG A 142 12.88 -10.50 13.58
C ARG A 142 12.39 -9.22 14.26
N ASP A 143 11.46 -9.34 15.20
CA ASP A 143 10.84 -8.24 15.96
C ASP A 143 11.42 -8.09 17.37
N GLU A 144 12.31 -8.97 17.81
CA GLU A 144 12.86 -9.00 19.19
C GLU A 144 13.52 -7.67 19.57
N GLU A 145 14.26 -7.07 18.64
CA GLU A 145 14.88 -5.76 18.84
C GLU A 145 13.86 -4.63 18.98
N LEU A 146 12.71 -4.75 18.30
CA LEU A 146 11.66 -3.72 18.31
C LEU A 146 10.72 -3.85 19.51
N ILE A 147 10.50 -5.08 20.01
CA ILE A 147 9.60 -5.36 21.14
C ILE A 147 9.93 -4.50 22.37
N ARG A 148 11.23 -4.19 22.61
CA ARG A 148 11.66 -3.36 23.74
C ARG A 148 11.06 -1.95 23.77
N TYR A 149 10.59 -1.44 22.64
CA TYR A 149 9.98 -0.12 22.52
C TYR A 149 8.47 -0.14 22.78
N PHE A 150 7.88 -1.32 22.99
CA PHE A 150 6.45 -1.48 23.19
C PHE A 150 6.13 -1.93 24.61
N SER A 151 4.95 -1.58 25.07
CA SER A 151 4.39 -2.00 26.35
C SER A 151 2.92 -2.31 26.17
N GLU A 152 2.36 -3.16 27.03
CA GLU A 152 0.95 -3.55 26.99
C GLU A 152 0.27 -3.22 28.30
N GLU A 153 -0.90 -2.57 28.22
CA GLU A 153 -1.75 -2.31 29.36
C GLU A 153 -3.23 -2.34 28.96
N GLY A 154 -4.05 -3.10 29.70
CA GLY A 154 -5.49 -3.15 29.46
C GLY A 154 -5.88 -3.61 28.05
N GLY A 155 -5.07 -4.46 27.41
CA GLY A 155 -5.29 -4.92 26.04
C GLY A 155 -4.95 -3.90 24.95
N PHE A 156 -4.22 -2.83 25.30
CA PHE A 156 -3.62 -1.88 24.37
C PHE A 156 -2.11 -2.06 24.36
N VAL A 157 -1.56 -2.40 23.20
CA VAL A 157 -0.11 -2.39 22.97
C VAL A 157 0.24 -1.02 22.42
N PHE A 158 1.22 -0.35 23.00
CA PHE A 158 1.64 1.00 22.61
C PHE A 158 3.15 1.16 22.68
N CYS A 159 3.67 2.08 21.86
CA CYS A 159 5.07 2.44 21.85
C CYS A 159 5.37 3.37 23.03
N SER A 160 6.26 2.94 23.93
CA SER A 160 6.67 3.71 25.10
C SER A 160 7.86 4.65 24.83
N ASN A 161 8.56 4.45 23.71
CA ASN A 161 9.70 5.27 23.30
C ASN A 161 9.73 5.45 21.77
N ILE A 162 8.93 6.40 21.29
CA ILE A 162 8.83 6.76 19.87
C ILE A 162 10.20 7.18 19.27
N PRO A 163 10.99 8.08 19.89
CA PRO A 163 12.30 8.45 19.34
C PRO A 163 13.25 7.25 19.19
N GLY A 164 13.26 6.36 20.19
CA GLY A 164 14.08 5.15 20.16
C GLY A 164 13.65 4.18 19.06
N LEU A 165 12.33 3.98 18.89
CA LEU A 165 11.78 3.14 17.83
C LEU A 165 12.19 3.66 16.44
N LEU A 166 12.00 4.96 16.18
CA LEU A 166 12.32 5.54 14.88
C LEU A 166 13.83 5.47 14.59
N SER A 167 14.67 5.73 15.60
CA SER A 167 16.12 5.56 15.46
C SER A 167 16.52 4.10 15.18
N ALA A 168 15.88 3.12 15.82
CA ALA A 168 16.14 1.71 15.58
C ALA A 168 15.71 1.26 14.18
N MET A 169 14.69 1.90 13.60
CA MET A 169 14.27 1.71 12.21
C MET A 169 15.17 2.42 11.19
N GLY A 170 16.24 3.10 11.64
CA GLY A 170 17.15 3.83 10.76
C GLY A 170 16.59 5.16 10.23
N LEU A 171 15.55 5.70 10.88
CA LEU A 171 14.98 6.99 10.52
C LEU A 171 15.78 8.15 11.13
N PRO A 172 15.69 9.36 10.56
CA PRO A 172 16.30 10.56 11.14
C PRO A 172 15.81 10.82 12.56
N GLN A 173 16.53 11.69 13.28
CA GLN A 173 16.15 12.09 14.63
C GLN A 173 14.68 12.56 14.65
N TYR A 174 13.92 11.99 15.58
CA TYR A 174 12.51 12.31 15.71
C TYR A 174 12.29 13.81 15.98
N ASN A 175 11.51 14.45 15.10
CA ASN A 175 11.05 15.82 15.25
C ASN A 175 9.53 15.84 15.29
N ARG A 176 8.93 16.20 16.43
CA ARG A 176 7.48 16.22 16.61
C ARG A 176 6.72 17.07 15.56
N ASN A 177 7.33 18.13 15.04
CA ASN A 177 6.70 19.00 14.04
C ASN A 177 6.61 18.35 12.64
N GLU A 178 7.27 17.22 12.43
CA GLU A 178 7.29 16.48 11.17
C GLU A 178 6.38 15.25 11.18
N TRP A 179 5.77 14.93 12.31
CA TRP A 179 4.96 13.71 12.47
C TRP A 179 3.60 14.02 13.08
N HIS A 180 2.56 13.44 12.52
CA HIS A 180 1.21 13.50 13.08
C HIS A 180 0.76 12.14 13.58
N LEU A 181 0.19 12.12 14.78
CA LEU A 181 -0.52 10.95 15.29
C LEU A 181 -1.87 10.82 14.57
N PHE A 182 -2.11 9.65 14.02
CA PHE A 182 -3.39 9.27 13.45
C PHE A 182 -3.96 8.07 14.22
N ILE A 183 -5.23 8.18 14.62
CA ILE A 183 -5.96 7.12 15.29
C ILE A 183 -7.08 6.68 14.37
N ASP A 184 -7.07 5.40 14.02
CA ASP A 184 -8.11 4.74 13.25
C ASP A 184 -8.82 3.70 14.11
N SER A 185 -10.13 3.71 14.07
CA SER A 185 -10.97 2.77 14.79
C SER A 185 -11.89 2.06 13.82
N SER A 186 -11.99 0.76 14.00
CA SER A 186 -12.91 -0.10 13.26
C SER A 186 -13.70 -0.96 14.23
N LYS A 187 -14.68 -1.72 13.71
CA LYS A 187 -15.41 -2.71 14.50
C LYS A 187 -14.50 -3.80 15.11
N ARG A 188 -13.30 -4.02 14.57
CA ARG A 188 -12.41 -5.13 14.95
C ARG A 188 -11.19 -4.68 15.75
N SER A 189 -10.77 -3.43 15.58
CA SER A 189 -9.52 -2.93 16.17
C SER A 189 -9.47 -1.42 16.22
N LEU A 190 -8.73 -0.93 17.21
CA LEU A 190 -8.21 0.42 17.32
C LEU A 190 -6.72 0.41 16.95
N LYS A 191 -6.29 1.33 16.10
CA LYS A 191 -4.92 1.46 15.60
C LYS A 191 -4.43 2.89 15.75
N CYS A 192 -3.18 3.05 16.15
CA CYS A 192 -2.50 4.33 16.25
C CYS A 192 -1.24 4.26 15.39
N VAL A 193 -1.08 5.22 14.48
CA VAL A 193 0.06 5.29 13.57
C VAL A 193 0.64 6.71 13.55
N LEU A 194 1.94 6.82 13.36
CA LEU A 194 2.61 8.08 13.05
C LEU A 194 2.69 8.25 11.53
N LEU A 195 2.32 9.43 11.05
CA LEU A 195 2.40 9.82 9.65
C LEU A 195 3.42 10.94 9.51
N HIS A 196 4.38 10.79 8.60
CA HIS A 196 5.36 11.83 8.33
C HIS A 196 4.82 12.89 7.37
N ASN A 197 5.13 14.15 7.63
CA ASN A 197 4.72 15.29 6.82
C ASN A 197 5.30 15.20 5.41
N GLY A 198 4.44 15.27 4.40
CA GLY A 198 4.83 15.09 3.00
C GLY A 198 5.16 13.64 2.62
N ASN A 199 4.72 12.65 3.40
CA ASN A 199 4.77 11.22 3.05
C ASN A 199 6.15 10.70 2.62
N LYS A 200 7.23 11.29 3.14
CA LYS A 200 8.61 10.86 2.84
C LYS A 200 8.93 9.47 3.41
N PHE A 201 8.28 9.12 4.51
CA PHE A 201 8.42 7.83 5.18
C PHE A 201 7.07 7.11 5.23
N ALA A 202 7.13 5.78 5.30
CA ALA A 202 5.95 4.95 5.54
C ALA A 202 5.34 5.27 6.92
N CYS A 203 4.04 4.97 7.08
CA CYS A 203 3.40 5.10 8.37
C CYS A 203 4.02 4.13 9.38
N VAL A 204 4.21 4.60 10.61
CA VAL A 204 4.83 3.80 11.68
C VAL A 204 3.75 3.43 12.70
N PRO A 205 3.39 2.14 12.84
CA PRO A 205 2.46 1.70 13.86
C PRO A 205 3.04 1.91 15.26
N ILE A 206 2.30 2.62 16.10
CA ILE A 206 2.72 2.93 17.48
C ILE A 206 1.68 2.50 18.52
N GLY A 207 0.51 2.03 18.10
CA GLY A 207 -0.46 1.45 19.03
C GLY A 207 -1.48 0.56 18.34
N HIS A 208 -1.94 -0.46 19.04
CA HIS A 208 -2.92 -1.40 18.54
C HIS A 208 -3.72 -2.04 19.68
N SER A 209 -5.02 -2.23 19.46
CA SER A 209 -5.88 -3.07 20.29
C SER A 209 -6.97 -3.71 19.44
N VAL A 210 -7.32 -4.96 19.74
CA VAL A 210 -8.50 -5.64 19.17
C VAL A 210 -9.69 -5.63 20.15
N ILE A 211 -9.48 -5.16 21.38
CA ILE A 211 -10.45 -5.21 22.47
C ILE A 211 -11.08 -3.84 22.67
N LEU A 212 -10.26 -2.79 22.58
CA LEU A 212 -10.69 -1.42 22.80
C LEU A 212 -11.55 -0.90 21.66
N LYS A 213 -12.53 -0.08 22.03
CA LYS A 213 -13.43 0.62 21.13
C LYS A 213 -13.24 2.12 21.25
N GLU A 214 -13.61 2.85 20.21
CA GLU A 214 -13.57 4.31 20.21
C GLU A 214 -14.66 4.89 21.13
N HIS A 215 -14.27 5.10 22.37
CA HIS A 215 -15.02 5.82 23.39
C HIS A 215 -14.13 6.88 24.01
N TYR A 216 -14.72 7.96 24.52
CA TYR A 216 -13.95 9.10 25.04
C TYR A 216 -12.92 8.70 26.10
N ALA A 217 -13.29 7.85 27.06
CA ALA A 217 -12.37 7.37 28.09
C ALA A 217 -11.20 6.56 27.50
N THR A 218 -11.47 5.76 26.48
CA THR A 218 -10.46 4.97 25.77
C THR A 218 -9.51 5.85 24.99
N VAL A 219 -10.02 6.79 24.21
CA VAL A 219 -9.19 7.74 23.45
C VAL A 219 -8.34 8.56 24.40
N LYS A 220 -8.90 9.03 25.53
CA LYS A 220 -8.14 9.73 26.58
C LYS A 220 -6.98 8.88 27.11
N MET A 221 -7.24 7.61 27.43
CA MET A 221 -6.19 6.69 27.88
C MET A 221 -5.11 6.48 26.81
N VAL A 222 -5.50 6.28 25.55
CA VAL A 222 -4.59 6.10 24.42
C VAL A 222 -3.67 7.32 24.25
N LEU A 223 -4.24 8.54 24.27
CA LEU A 223 -3.47 9.77 24.16
C LEU A 223 -2.49 9.96 25.32
N GLN A 224 -2.88 9.57 26.54
CA GLN A 224 -1.99 9.59 27.71
C GLN A 224 -0.83 8.60 27.57
N LYS A 225 -1.10 7.37 27.14
CA LYS A 225 -0.06 6.33 26.96
C LYS A 225 0.91 6.65 25.84
N LEU A 226 0.44 7.31 24.79
CA LEU A 226 1.27 7.79 23.69
C LEU A 226 1.90 9.16 23.95
N CYS A 227 1.78 9.70 25.17
CA CYS A 227 2.33 11.00 25.56
C CYS A 227 1.97 12.12 24.57
N TYR A 228 0.74 12.16 24.06
CA TYR A 228 0.32 13.04 22.97
C TYR A 228 0.71 14.52 23.18
N ASP A 229 0.63 15.01 24.41
CA ASP A 229 0.98 16.40 24.77
C ASP A 229 2.48 16.73 24.53
N GLN A 230 3.35 15.72 24.46
CA GLN A 230 4.78 15.90 24.12
C GLN A 230 4.99 16.03 22.61
N HIS A 231 4.02 15.59 21.81
CA HIS A 231 4.09 15.48 20.35
C HIS A 231 3.28 16.57 19.61
N ASN A 232 2.49 17.36 20.34
CA ASN A 232 1.65 18.43 19.80
C ASN A 232 2.14 19.84 20.18
#